data_AF-A0AA94XTI5-F1
#
_entry.id   AF-A0AA94XTI5-F1
#
_cell.length_a   1.000
_cell.length_b   1.000
_cell.length_c   1.000
_cell.angle_alpha   90.00
_cell.angle_beta   90.00
_cell.angle_gamma   90.00
#
_symmetry.space_group_name_H-M   'P 1'
#
loop_
_entity.id
_entity.type
_entity.pdbx_description
1 polymer ?
#
loop_
_entity_poly.entity_id
_entity_poly.type
_entity_poly.pdbx_seq_one_letter_code
_entity_poly.pdbx_strand_id
1 'polypeptide(L)'
;MMPGWIEQLAQPGILWPTAIIMFILWLILRACFKFFPFLSKFVSLVNTLVGTDEKPGLKKWQEEQTKKLDGQGEILERVRHQVENDHTTNMREEQDKMIATQDKLMHSVEQLTSDFKEHVAISKAKDKEGDETAYRVAALADKVNEIQPIVKQLGQTWGTKTKNN
;
A
#
# COMPACT_ATOMS: atom_id res chain seq x y z
N MET A 1 -24.26 15.47 88.74
CA MET A 1 -25.59 14.93 89.08
C MET A 1 -25.99 13.98 87.95
N MET A 2 -26.18 12.69 88.24
CA MET A 2 -26.70 11.78 87.23
C MET A 2 -28.20 12.06 87.04
N PRO A 3 -28.73 12.07 85.81
CA PRO A 3 -30.17 12.16 85.57
C PRO A 3 -30.92 11.04 86.31
N GLY A 4 -32.01 11.36 87.01
CA GLY A 4 -32.73 10.40 87.87
C GLY A 4 -33.28 9.16 87.16
N TRP A 5 -33.40 9.17 85.83
CA TRP A 5 -33.75 7.97 85.05
C TRP A 5 -32.61 6.94 85.00
N ILE A 6 -31.36 7.37 85.11
CA ILE A 6 -30.18 6.47 85.15
C ILE A 6 -30.11 5.77 86.52
N GLU A 7 -30.43 6.47 87.60
CA GLU A 7 -30.44 5.91 88.96
C GLU A 7 -31.53 4.84 89.14
N GLN A 8 -32.69 4.99 88.50
CA GLN A 8 -33.75 3.97 88.49
C GLN A 8 -33.36 2.72 87.70
N LEU A 9 -32.64 2.87 86.59
CA LEU A 9 -32.14 1.74 85.78
C LEU A 9 -30.96 1.02 86.45
N ALA A 10 -30.24 1.69 87.35
CA ALA A 10 -29.12 1.13 88.12
C ALA A 10 -29.54 0.35 89.38
N GLN A 11 -30.85 0.28 89.70
CA GLN A 11 -31.33 -0.53 90.80
C GLN A 11 -31.12 -2.03 90.52
N PRO A 12 -30.62 -2.82 91.49
CA PRO A 12 -30.18 -4.19 91.25
C PRO A 12 -31.28 -5.14 90.73
N GLY A 13 -32.56 -4.84 91.02
CA GLY A 13 -33.71 -5.61 90.50
C GLY A 13 -34.05 -5.33 89.03
N ILE A 14 -33.64 -4.17 88.49
CA ILE A 14 -33.99 -3.70 87.13
C ILE A 14 -32.77 -3.73 86.21
N LEU A 15 -31.57 -3.76 86.79
CA LEU A 15 -30.29 -3.80 86.07
C LEU A 15 -30.19 -4.99 85.11
N TRP A 16 -30.59 -6.18 85.55
CA TRP A 16 -30.50 -7.41 84.75
C TRP A 16 -31.42 -7.39 83.51
N PRO A 17 -32.73 -7.10 83.63
CA PRO A 17 -33.61 -6.95 82.48
C PRO A 17 -33.14 -5.86 81.51
N THR A 18 -32.67 -4.72 82.03
CA THR A 18 -32.19 -3.60 81.21
C THR A 18 -30.93 -3.98 80.42
N ALA A 19 -30.00 -4.70 81.06
CA ALA A 19 -28.80 -5.22 80.41
C ALA A 19 -29.13 -6.22 79.29
N ILE A 20 -30.12 -7.10 79.50
CA ILE A 20 -30.59 -8.04 78.48
C ILE A 20 -31.20 -7.30 77.29
N ILE A 21 -32.04 -6.29 77.53
CA ILE A 21 -32.65 -5.49 76.45
C ILE A 21 -31.57 -4.76 75.65
N MET A 22 -30.62 -4.14 76.32
CA MET A 22 -29.48 -3.46 75.67
C MET A 22 -28.62 -4.45 74.87
N PHE A 23 -28.42 -5.67 75.37
CA PHE A 23 -27.70 -6.72 74.67
C PHE A 23 -28.42 -7.18 73.40
N ILE A 24 -29.75 -7.36 73.46
CA ILE A 24 -30.57 -7.70 72.28
C ILE A 24 -30.52 -6.57 71.25
N LEU A 25 -30.67 -5.31 71.69
CA LEU A 25 -30.56 -4.13 70.81
C LEU A 25 -29.19 -4.07 70.13
N TRP A 26 -28.12 -4.34 70.88
CA TRP A 26 -26.77 -4.39 70.34
C TRP A 26 -26.58 -5.54 69.33
N LEU A 27 -27.14 -6.72 69.58
CA LEU A 27 -27.10 -7.84 68.62
C LEU A 27 -27.83 -7.49 67.31
N ILE A 28 -28.98 -6.82 67.39
CA ILE A 28 -29.74 -6.35 66.22
C ILE A 28 -28.93 -5.32 65.44
N LEU A 29 -28.39 -4.30 66.11
CA LEU A 29 -27.51 -3.31 65.48
C LEU A 29 -26.31 -3.98 64.81
N ARG A 30 -25.64 -4.91 65.51
CA ARG A 30 -24.50 -5.66 64.97
C ARG A 30 -24.88 -6.52 63.76
N ALA A 31 -26.09 -7.09 63.74
CA ALA A 31 -26.61 -7.81 62.58
C ALA A 31 -26.90 -6.85 61.42
N CYS A 32 -27.57 -5.73 61.66
CA CYS A 32 -27.85 -4.71 60.65
C CYS A 32 -26.55 -4.17 60.01
N PHE A 33 -25.51 -3.89 60.81
CA PHE A 33 -24.20 -3.47 60.29
C PHE A 33 -23.52 -4.55 59.43
N LYS A 34 -23.73 -5.84 59.72
CA LYS A 34 -23.23 -6.94 58.87
C LYS A 34 -24.02 -7.12 57.57
N PHE A 35 -25.33 -6.83 57.57
CA PHE A 35 -26.19 -6.94 56.38
C PHE A 35 -26.11 -5.70 55.46
N PHE A 36 -25.70 -4.56 55.99
CA PHE A 36 -25.52 -3.33 55.20
C PHE A 36 -24.60 -3.49 53.97
N PRO A 37 -23.40 -4.10 54.04
CA PRO A 37 -22.57 -4.31 52.86
C PRO A 37 -23.22 -5.25 51.83
N PHE A 38 -24.09 -6.16 52.25
CA PHE A 38 -24.84 -7.03 51.34
C PHE A 38 -25.90 -6.24 50.55
N LEU A 39 -26.68 -5.39 51.24
CA LEU A 39 -27.66 -4.51 50.58
C LEU A 39 -26.99 -3.54 49.60
N SER A 40 -25.85 -2.94 49.99
CA SER A 40 -25.10 -2.03 49.12
C SER A 40 -24.64 -2.72 47.83
N LYS A 41 -24.09 -3.95 47.94
CA LYS A 41 -23.71 -4.74 46.76
C LYS A 41 -24.90 -5.15 45.91
N PHE A 42 -26.02 -5.50 46.53
CA PHE A 42 -27.25 -5.85 45.81
C PHE A 42 -27.81 -4.66 45.03
N VAL A 43 -27.89 -3.48 45.64
CA VAL A 43 -28.33 -2.25 44.98
C VAL A 43 -27.37 -1.87 43.84
N SER A 44 -26.06 -2.01 44.03
CA SER A 44 -25.08 -1.78 42.96
C SER A 44 -25.30 -2.72 41.77
N LEU A 45 -25.64 -3.99 42.03
CA LEU A 45 -25.86 -4.99 40.99
C LEU A 45 -27.16 -4.73 40.23
N VAL A 46 -28.23 -4.36 40.94
CA VAL A 46 -29.51 -3.93 40.34
C VAL A 46 -29.33 -2.66 39.51
N ASN A 47 -28.62 -1.65 40.02
CA ASN A 47 -28.32 -0.42 39.27
C ASN A 47 -27.48 -0.69 38.02
N THR A 48 -26.59 -1.69 38.06
CA THR A 48 -25.81 -2.08 36.88
C THR A 48 -26.68 -2.80 35.83
N LEU A 49 -27.65 -3.61 36.27
CA LEU A 49 -28.57 -4.33 35.38
C LEU A 49 -29.64 -3.42 34.75
N VAL A 50 -30.32 -2.63 35.58
CA VAL A 50 -31.45 -1.77 35.18
C VAL A 50 -30.93 -0.47 34.56
N GLY A 51 -29.76 -0.01 34.98
CA GLY A 51 -29.22 1.29 34.63
C GLY A 51 -29.62 2.36 35.63
N THR A 52 -28.87 3.44 35.64
CA THR A 52 -29.17 4.68 36.37
C THR A 52 -29.47 5.78 35.35
N ASP A 53 -30.06 6.90 35.77
CA ASP A 53 -30.37 8.03 34.87
C ASP A 53 -29.14 8.56 34.10
N GLU A 54 -27.93 8.38 34.66
CA GLU A 54 -26.67 8.76 34.02
C GLU A 54 -26.01 7.66 33.17
N LYS A 55 -26.34 6.37 33.39
CA LYS A 55 -25.67 5.25 32.70
C LYS A 55 -26.68 4.18 32.28
N PRO A 56 -26.80 3.88 30.98
CA PRO A 56 -27.72 2.85 30.51
C PRO A 56 -27.36 1.49 31.11
N GLY A 57 -28.38 0.75 31.56
CA GLY A 57 -28.20 -0.59 32.10
C GLY A 57 -27.62 -1.55 31.07
N LEU A 58 -27.03 -2.65 31.55
CA LEU A 58 -26.28 -3.60 30.73
C LEU A 58 -27.04 -4.05 29.47
N LYS A 59 -28.37 -4.20 29.57
CA LYS A 59 -29.23 -4.60 28.44
C LYS A 59 -29.30 -3.55 27.34
N LYS A 60 -29.52 -2.28 27.67
CA LYS A 60 -29.54 -1.18 26.69
C LYS A 60 -28.16 -0.94 26.09
N TRP A 61 -27.11 -1.07 26.90
CA TRP A 61 -25.74 -0.97 26.43
C TRP A 61 -25.39 -2.08 25.42
N GLN A 62 -25.81 -3.33 25.68
CA GLN A 62 -25.65 -4.42 24.70
C GLN A 62 -26.43 -4.15 23.42
N GLU A 63 -27.69 -3.70 23.50
CA GLU A 63 -28.50 -3.39 22.31
C GLU A 63 -27.87 -2.26 21.46
N GLU A 64 -27.30 -1.23 22.09
CA GLU A 64 -26.58 -0.16 21.39
C GLU A 64 -25.27 -0.62 20.75
N GLN A 65 -24.52 -1.50 21.43
CA GLN A 65 -23.29 -2.10 20.89
C GLN A 65 -23.61 -2.97 19.67
N THR A 66 -24.66 -3.80 19.73
CA THR A 66 -25.07 -4.67 18.61
C THR A 66 -25.51 -3.84 17.41
N LYS A 67 -26.28 -2.76 17.60
CA LYS A 67 -26.65 -1.85 16.50
C LYS A 67 -25.46 -1.18 15.83
N LYS A 68 -24.43 -0.81 16.61
CA LYS A 68 -23.18 -0.25 16.06
C LYS A 68 -22.42 -1.26 15.22
N LEU A 69 -22.40 -2.52 15.64
CA LEU A 69 -21.75 -3.61 14.90
C LEU A 69 -22.46 -3.92 13.59
N ASP A 70 -23.80 -3.96 13.57
CA ASP A 70 -24.57 -4.15 12.34
C ASP A 70 -24.33 -3.02 11.33
N GLY A 71 -24.33 -1.76 11.79
CA GLY A 71 -24.03 -0.62 10.92
C GLY A 71 -22.60 -0.64 10.36
N GLN A 72 -21.64 -1.21 11.10
CA GLN A 72 -20.27 -1.40 10.61
C GLN A 72 -20.15 -2.55 9.60
N GLY A 73 -20.93 -3.63 9.78
CA GLY A 73 -20.98 -4.74 8.83
C GLY A 73 -21.43 -4.30 7.43
N GLU A 74 -22.48 -3.48 7.36
CA GLU A 74 -23.01 -2.96 6.09
C GLU A 74 -22.04 -1.99 5.38
N ILE A 75 -21.23 -1.24 6.14
CA ILE A 75 -20.17 -0.40 5.59
C ILE A 75 -19.03 -1.28 5.06
N LEU A 76 -18.63 -2.31 5.81
CA LEU A 76 -17.59 -3.24 5.38
C LEU A 76 -17.99 -3.97 4.09
N GLU A 77 -19.25 -4.36 3.96
CA GLU A 77 -19.76 -5.04 2.77
C GLU A 77 -19.79 -4.12 1.55
N ARG A 78 -20.18 -2.85 1.71
CA ARG A 78 -20.06 -1.84 0.65
C ARG A 78 -18.63 -1.59 0.23
N VAL A 79 -17.70 -1.47 1.19
CA VAL A 79 -16.27 -1.31 0.90
C VAL A 79 -15.72 -2.54 0.19
N ARG A 80 -16.12 -3.75 0.62
CA ARG A 80 -15.72 -5.00 -0.05
C ARG A 80 -16.18 -5.02 -1.51
N HIS A 81 -17.43 -4.67 -1.78
CA HIS A 81 -17.95 -4.59 -3.15
C HIS A 81 -17.25 -3.51 -4.00
N GLN A 82 -16.92 -2.36 -3.41
CA GLN A 82 -16.12 -1.34 -4.11
C GLN A 82 -14.73 -1.84 -4.45
N VAL A 83 -14.02 -2.43 -3.49
CA VAL A 83 -12.67 -2.98 -3.70
C VAL A 83 -12.71 -4.09 -4.75
N GLU A 84 -13.70 -4.98 -4.72
CA GLU A 84 -13.83 -6.07 -5.69
C GLU A 84 -14.06 -5.54 -7.12
N ASN A 85 -14.91 -4.53 -7.28
CA ASN A 85 -15.18 -3.90 -8.58
C ASN A 85 -13.96 -3.11 -9.10
N ASP A 86 -13.32 -2.31 -8.25
CA ASP A 86 -12.15 -1.50 -8.62
C ASP A 86 -10.95 -2.41 -8.97
N HIS A 87 -10.73 -3.47 -8.19
CA HIS A 87 -9.64 -4.40 -8.43
C HIS A 87 -9.82 -5.17 -9.75
N THR A 88 -11.05 -5.60 -10.05
CA THR A 88 -11.34 -6.33 -11.29
C THR A 88 -11.21 -5.44 -12.53
N THR A 89 -11.67 -4.19 -12.44
CA THR A 89 -11.62 -3.24 -13.56
C THR A 89 -10.19 -2.78 -13.83
N ASN A 90 -9.43 -2.41 -12.78
CA ASN A 90 -8.06 -1.92 -12.94
C ASN A 90 -7.12 -3.01 -13.47
N MET A 91 -7.23 -4.24 -12.97
CA MET A 91 -6.37 -5.35 -13.43
C MET A 91 -6.64 -5.70 -14.90
N ARG A 92 -7.90 -5.62 -15.34
CA ARG A 92 -8.26 -5.83 -16.74
C ARG A 92 -7.71 -4.71 -17.64
N GLU A 93 -7.88 -3.45 -17.24
CA GLU A 93 -7.33 -2.32 -18.01
C GLU A 93 -5.80 -2.33 -18.09
N GLU A 94 -5.12 -2.70 -17.01
CA GLU A 94 -3.66 -2.85 -17.02
C GLU A 94 -3.22 -3.97 -17.94
N GLN A 95 -3.93 -5.10 -17.94
CA GLN A 95 -3.66 -6.22 -18.83
C GLN A 95 -3.87 -5.84 -20.30
N ASP A 96 -4.94 -5.14 -20.64
CA ASP A 96 -5.22 -4.64 -21.99
C ASP A 96 -4.15 -3.63 -22.45
N LYS A 97 -3.71 -2.72 -21.57
CA LYS A 97 -2.60 -1.79 -21.86
C LYS A 97 -1.29 -2.52 -22.08
N MET A 98 -1.03 -3.58 -21.33
CA MET A 98 0.19 -4.39 -21.46
C MET A 98 0.21 -5.13 -22.80
N ILE A 99 -0.91 -5.74 -23.18
CA ILE A 99 -1.08 -6.42 -24.49
C ILE A 99 -0.90 -5.42 -25.63
N ALA A 100 -1.58 -4.27 -25.58
CA ALA A 100 -1.45 -3.23 -26.61
C ALA A 100 0.00 -2.69 -26.71
N THR A 101 0.72 -2.63 -25.60
CA THR A 101 2.13 -2.23 -25.58
C THR A 101 3.01 -3.32 -26.19
N GLN A 102 2.75 -4.58 -25.88
CA GLN A 102 3.46 -5.73 -26.43
C GLN A 102 3.29 -5.81 -27.95
N ASP A 103 2.08 -5.63 -28.47
CA ASP A 103 1.82 -5.63 -29.92
C ASP A 103 2.57 -4.49 -30.63
N LYS A 104 2.58 -3.28 -30.05
CA LYS A 104 3.36 -2.15 -30.58
C LYS A 104 4.86 -2.44 -30.59
N LEU A 105 5.36 -3.11 -29.54
CA LEU A 105 6.77 -3.47 -29.43
C LEU A 105 7.13 -4.51 -30.49
N MET A 106 6.30 -5.55 -30.66
CA MET A 106 6.50 -6.57 -31.71
C MET A 106 6.51 -5.94 -33.10
N HIS A 107 5.55 -5.07 -33.41
CA HIS A 107 5.51 -4.40 -34.71
C HIS A 107 6.74 -3.52 -34.93
N SER A 108 7.23 -2.83 -33.89
CA SER A 108 8.45 -2.01 -33.98
C SER A 108 9.68 -2.88 -34.22
N VAL A 109 9.77 -4.05 -33.58
CA VAL A 109 10.87 -5.02 -33.80
C VAL A 109 10.83 -5.60 -35.22
N GLU A 110 9.65 -5.94 -35.74
CA GLU A 110 9.49 -6.41 -37.11
C GLU A 110 9.93 -5.35 -38.13
N GLN A 111 9.52 -4.09 -37.92
CA GLN A 111 9.92 -2.97 -38.77
C GLN A 111 11.44 -2.76 -38.72
N LEU A 112 12.03 -2.73 -37.52
CA LEU A 112 13.48 -2.57 -37.36
C LEU A 112 14.26 -3.73 -38.02
N THR A 113 13.71 -4.94 -37.97
CA THR A 113 14.30 -6.12 -38.63
C THR A 113 14.22 -6.01 -40.14
N SER A 114 13.12 -5.47 -40.68
CA SER A 114 12.97 -5.19 -42.12
C SER A 114 13.97 -4.12 -42.57
N ASP A 115 14.03 -2.99 -41.86
CA ASP A 115 14.94 -1.89 -42.15
C ASP A 115 16.40 -2.36 -42.07
N PHE A 116 16.75 -3.19 -41.09
CA PHE A 116 18.08 -3.77 -40.98
C PHE A 116 18.43 -4.65 -42.18
N LYS A 117 17.50 -5.49 -42.66
CA LYS A 117 17.72 -6.31 -43.87
C LYS A 117 17.95 -5.43 -45.10
N GLU A 118 17.18 -4.34 -45.23
CA GLU A 118 17.35 -3.38 -46.31
C GLU A 118 18.72 -2.69 -46.23
N HIS A 119 19.11 -2.20 -45.05
CA HIS A 119 20.44 -1.61 -44.82
C HIS A 119 21.59 -2.58 -45.13
N VAL A 120 21.47 -3.85 -44.75
CA VAL A 120 22.46 -4.88 -45.09
C VAL A 120 22.53 -5.09 -46.61
N ALA A 121 21.40 -5.11 -47.30
CA ALA A 121 21.37 -5.24 -48.76
C ALA A 121 22.03 -4.03 -49.45
N ILE A 122 21.73 -2.81 -48.99
CA ILE A 122 22.35 -1.57 -49.48
C ILE A 122 23.85 -1.57 -49.23
N SER A 123 24.31 -1.98 -48.04
CA SER A 123 25.74 -2.05 -47.72
C SER A 123 26.46 -3.03 -48.64
N LYS A 124 25.89 -4.23 -48.86
CA LYS A 124 26.47 -5.22 -49.79
C LYS A 124 26.49 -4.72 -51.23
N ALA A 125 25.50 -3.94 -51.66
CA ALA A 125 25.50 -3.34 -52.98
C ALA A 125 26.60 -2.27 -53.11
N LYS A 126 26.76 -1.41 -52.10
CA LYS A 126 27.82 -0.40 -52.06
C LYS A 126 29.23 -1.00 -52.02
N ASP A 127 29.43 -2.09 -51.29
CA ASP A 127 30.74 -2.79 -51.28
C ASP A 127 31.11 -3.29 -52.68
N LYS A 128 30.14 -3.86 -53.42
CA LYS A 128 30.35 -4.28 -54.82
C LYS A 128 30.69 -3.13 -55.75
N GLU A 129 29.99 -2.00 -55.62
CA GLU A 129 30.31 -0.79 -56.40
C GLU A 129 31.70 -0.24 -56.04
N GLY A 130 32.09 -0.30 -54.76
CA GLY A 130 33.42 0.04 -54.28
C GLY A 130 34.51 -0.83 -54.91
N ASP A 131 34.30 -2.15 -54.94
CA ASP A 131 35.22 -3.10 -55.57
C ASP A 131 35.36 -2.87 -57.07
N GLU A 132 34.26 -2.66 -57.80
CA GLU A 132 34.30 -2.34 -59.23
C GLU A 132 35.01 -1.02 -59.51
N THR A 133 34.80 -0.01 -58.66
CA THR A 133 35.45 1.30 -58.80
C THR A 133 36.94 1.21 -58.50
N ALA A 134 37.34 0.44 -57.48
CA ALA A 134 38.74 0.15 -57.17
C ALA A 134 39.44 -0.56 -58.33
N TYR A 135 38.78 -1.53 -58.97
CA TYR A 135 39.28 -2.18 -60.19
C TYR A 135 39.47 -1.19 -61.35
N ARG A 136 38.51 -0.29 -61.57
CA ARG A 136 38.62 0.73 -62.63
C ARG A 136 39.75 1.71 -62.35
N VAL A 137 39.93 2.14 -61.11
CA VAL A 137 41.02 3.05 -60.69
C VAL A 137 42.38 2.36 -60.83
N ALA A 138 42.49 1.07 -60.45
CA ALA A 138 43.71 0.30 -60.65
C ALA A 138 44.07 0.16 -62.14
N ALA A 139 43.08 -0.18 -62.99
CA ALA A 139 43.30 -0.27 -64.44
C ALA A 139 43.66 1.10 -65.07
N LEU A 140 43.12 2.19 -64.54
CA LEU A 140 43.50 3.54 -64.94
C LEU A 140 44.92 3.89 -64.46
N ALA A 141 45.30 3.49 -63.25
CA ALA A 141 46.65 3.68 -62.73
C ALA A 141 47.70 2.94 -63.56
N ASP A 142 47.40 1.71 -64.00
CA ASP A 142 48.28 0.94 -64.89
C ASP A 142 48.45 1.62 -66.24
N LYS A 143 47.36 2.08 -66.86
CA LYS A 143 47.42 2.85 -68.11
C LYS A 143 48.18 4.17 -67.96
N VAL A 144 48.02 4.86 -66.83
CA VAL A 144 48.76 6.09 -66.54
C VAL A 144 50.26 5.77 -66.38
N ASN A 145 50.62 4.67 -65.70
CA ASN A 145 52.01 4.22 -65.55
C ASN A 145 52.64 3.85 -66.90
N GLU A 146 51.90 3.27 -67.83
CA GLU A 146 52.38 2.98 -69.19
C GLU A 146 52.61 4.26 -70.02
N ILE A 147 51.75 5.25 -69.89
CA ILE A 147 51.81 6.50 -70.66
C ILE A 147 52.84 7.48 -70.08
N GLN A 148 53.06 7.48 -68.76
CA GLN A 148 53.97 8.38 -68.07
C GLN A 148 55.42 8.41 -68.63
N PRO A 149 56.07 7.28 -68.94
CA PRO A 149 57.39 7.30 -69.57
C PRO A 149 57.36 7.87 -70.99
N ILE A 150 56.29 7.63 -71.76
CA ILE A 150 56.12 8.16 -73.12
C ILE A 150 55.98 9.68 -73.08
N VAL A 151 55.18 10.21 -72.14
CA VAL A 151 55.03 11.66 -71.93
C VAL A 151 56.35 12.29 -71.47
N LYS A 152 57.11 11.63 -70.59
CA LYS A 152 58.46 12.10 -70.20
C LYS A 152 59.42 12.14 -71.39
N GLN A 153 59.41 11.12 -72.25
CA GLN A 153 60.23 11.07 -73.47
C GLN A 153 59.81 12.15 -74.48
N LEU A 154 58.50 12.36 -74.67
CA LEU A 154 57.96 13.45 -75.51
C LEU A 154 58.38 14.83 -74.97
N GLY A 155 58.25 15.06 -73.66
CA GLY A 155 58.69 16.31 -73.03
C GLY A 155 60.19 16.58 -73.23
N GLN A 156 61.03 15.54 -73.18
CA GLN A 156 62.46 15.66 -73.46
C GLN A 156 62.76 15.91 -74.94
N THR A 157 62.05 15.27 -75.88
CA THR A 157 62.24 15.47 -77.33
C THR A 157 61.72 16.82 -77.82
N TRP A 158 60.65 17.34 -77.21
CA TRP A 158 60.09 18.65 -77.53
C TRP A 158 60.86 19.79 -76.86
N GLY A 159 61.37 19.59 -75.63
CA GLY A 159 62.22 20.56 -74.94
C GLY A 159 63.62 20.70 -75.54
N THR A 160 64.07 19.75 -76.36
CA THR A 160 65.36 19.81 -77.07
C THR A 160 65.25 20.36 -78.49
N LYS A 161 64.11 20.20 -79.17
CA LYS A 161 63.91 20.77 -80.52
C LYS A 161 63.64 22.28 -80.56
N THR A 162 63.16 22.89 -79.47
CA THR A 162 62.95 24.35 -79.41
C THR A 162 64.19 25.16 -79.01
N LYS A 163 65.33 24.49 -78.74
CA LYS A 163 66.58 25.17 -78.35
C LYS A 163 67.58 25.38 -79.50
N ASN A 164 67.36 24.77 -80.67
CA ASN A 164 68.21 24.96 -81.86
C ASN A 164 67.34 25.15 -83.11
N ASN A 165 66.74 26.33 -83.25
CA ASN A 165 66.55 27.07 -84.50
C ASN A 165 65.94 28.44 -84.20
#